data_AF-A0A353A190-F1
#
_entry.id   AF-A0A353A190-F1
#
_cell.length_a   1.000
_cell.length_b   1.000
_cell.length_c   1.000
_cell.angle_alpha   90.00
_cell.angle_beta   90.00
_cell.angle_gamma   90.00
#
_symmetry.space_group_name_H-M   'P 1'
#
loop_
_entity.id
_entity.type
_entity.pdbx_description
1 polymer ?
#
loop_
_entity_poly.entity_id
_entity_poly.type
_entity_poly.pdbx_seq_one_letter_code
_entity_poly.pdbx_strand_id
1 'polypeptide(L)'
;MRISFAVTLFCLLFGTARAQKNVSVSSPGGQVKLNVSLSDKVYYNVESHGEPLVRQGHLGMVLDKGTLGANPVLKSKKVKT
;
A
#
# COMPACT_ATOMS: atom_id res chain seq x y z
N MET A 1 31.62 -15.99 -20.77
CA MET A 1 31.69 -14.58 -20.29
C MET A 1 30.62 -13.64 -20.89
N ARG A 2 29.94 -13.99 -22.00
CA ARG A 2 28.92 -13.11 -22.62
C ARG A 2 27.52 -13.22 -22.00
N ILE A 3 27.14 -14.41 -21.50
CA ILE A 3 25.82 -14.66 -20.91
C ILE A 3 25.68 -14.08 -19.50
N SER A 4 26.75 -14.09 -18.68
CA SER A 4 26.71 -13.51 -17.32
C SER A 4 26.39 -12.02 -17.33
N PHE A 5 26.86 -11.27 -18.35
CA PHE A 5 26.58 -9.84 -18.45
C PHE A 5 25.10 -9.55 -18.77
N ALA A 6 24.48 -10.40 -19.60
CA ALA A 6 23.07 -10.28 -19.94
C ALA A 6 22.15 -10.56 -18.74
N VAL A 7 22.51 -11.53 -17.90
CA VAL A 7 21.75 -11.85 -16.67
C VAL A 7 21.84 -10.72 -15.65
N THR A 8 23.03 -10.12 -15.48
CA THR A 8 23.21 -8.97 -14.56
C THR A 8 22.44 -7.73 -15.02
N LEU A 9 22.39 -7.46 -16.33
CA LEU A 9 21.62 -6.35 -16.89
C LEU A 9 20.11 -6.57 -16.76
N PHE A 10 19.65 -7.81 -16.90
CA PHE A 10 18.24 -8.17 -16.70
C PHE A 10 17.81 -7.91 -15.25
N CYS A 11 18.58 -8.35 -14.24
CA CYS A 11 18.26 -8.13 -12.83
C CYS A 11 18.17 -6.64 -12.42
N LEU A 12 18.97 -5.76 -13.04
CA LEU A 12 18.92 -4.32 -12.77
C LEU A 12 17.62 -3.66 -13.27
N LEU A 13 16.99 -4.20 -14.32
CA LEU A 13 15.74 -3.66 -14.87
C LEU A 13 14.50 -4.07 -14.07
N PHE A 14 14.50 -5.23 -13.39
CA PHE A 14 13.38 -5.67 -12.54
C PHE A 14 13.47 -5.20 -11.08
N GLY A 15 14.57 -4.53 -10.69
CA GLY A 15 14.86 -4.17 -9.30
C GLY A 15 14.00 -3.05 -8.69
N THR A 16 13.08 -2.43 -9.44
CA THR A 16 12.23 -1.35 -8.90
C THR A 16 10.88 -1.85 -8.41
N ALA A 17 10.86 -3.00 -7.73
CA ALA A 17 9.73 -3.36 -6.90
C ALA A 17 9.65 -2.36 -5.73
N ARG A 18 8.94 -1.25 -5.91
CA ARG A 18 8.58 -0.38 -4.79
C ARG A 18 7.71 -1.20 -3.86
N ALA A 19 8.31 -1.69 -2.77
CA ALA A 19 7.59 -2.36 -1.71
C ALA A 19 6.47 -1.43 -1.23
N GLN A 20 5.25 -1.70 -1.66
CA GLN A 20 4.09 -0.90 -1.31
C GLN A 20 3.92 -0.99 0.20
N LYS A 21 4.04 0.16 0.89
CA LYS A 21 3.90 0.19 2.34
C LYS A 21 2.44 -0.04 2.69
N ASN A 22 2.12 -1.28 2.99
CA ASN A 22 0.79 -1.71 3.36
C ASN A 22 0.65 -1.76 4.89
N VAL A 23 -0.47 -1.28 5.41
CA VAL A 23 -0.85 -1.39 6.81
C VAL A 23 -2.14 -2.19 6.89
N SER A 24 -2.08 -3.36 7.53
CA SER A 24 -3.25 -4.18 7.78
C SER A 24 -3.60 -4.18 9.26
N VAL A 25 -4.89 -4.06 9.56
CA VAL A 25 -5.46 -4.25 10.91
C VAL A 25 -6.71 -5.10 10.81
N SER A 26 -6.94 -5.91 11.84
CA SER A 26 -8.12 -6.77 11.93
C SER A 26 -8.93 -6.39 13.16
N SER A 27 -10.24 -6.53 13.07
CA SER A 27 -11.14 -6.49 14.24
C SER A 27 -10.75 -7.56 15.25
N PRO A 28 -11.12 -7.43 16.55
CA PRO A 28 -10.76 -8.41 17.59
C PRO A 28 -11.17 -9.85 17.26
N GLY A 29 -12.34 -10.03 16.62
CA GLY A 29 -12.83 -11.34 16.18
C GLY A 29 -12.24 -11.83 14.85
N GLY A 30 -11.35 -11.06 14.21
CA GLY A 30 -10.71 -11.41 12.93
C GLY A 30 -11.60 -11.34 11.70
N GLN A 31 -12.93 -11.24 11.87
CA GLN A 31 -13.92 -11.26 10.79
C GLN A 31 -13.77 -10.08 9.84
N VAL A 32 -13.52 -8.87 10.36
CA VAL A 32 -13.32 -7.66 9.56
C VAL A 32 -11.84 -7.33 9.46
N LYS A 33 -11.36 -7.09 8.24
CA LYS A 33 -9.97 -6.73 7.92
C LYS A 33 -9.93 -5.43 7.10
N LEU A 34 -9.08 -4.51 7.53
CA LEU A 34 -8.77 -3.27 6.83
C LEU A 34 -7.35 -3.35 6.30
N ASN A 35 -7.18 -3.15 4.99
CA ASN A 35 -5.88 -3.06 4.34
C ASN A 35 -5.72 -1.65 3.76
N VAL A 36 -4.72 -0.91 4.25
CA VAL A 36 -4.37 0.43 3.76
C VAL A 36 -3.11 0.33 2.90
N SER A 37 -3.13 0.96 1.74
CA SER A 37 -2.04 0.97 0.76
C SER A 37 -1.68 2.41 0.39
N LEU A 38 -0.39 2.72 0.39
CA LEU A 38 0.12 4.06 0.10
C LEU A 38 0.85 4.08 -1.25
N SER A 39 0.40 4.94 -2.17
CA SER A 39 1.05 5.18 -3.48
C SER A 39 1.01 6.68 -3.84
N ASP A 40 0.32 7.07 -4.92
CA ASP A 40 0.01 8.46 -5.26
C ASP A 40 -1.03 9.06 -4.29
N LYS A 41 -1.74 8.17 -3.61
CA LYS A 41 -2.96 8.40 -2.84
C LYS A 41 -3.01 7.42 -1.66
N VAL A 42 -3.90 7.66 -0.69
CA VAL A 42 -4.13 6.74 0.44
C VAL A 42 -5.30 5.83 0.09
N TYR A 43 -5.02 4.60 -0.31
CA TYR A 43 -6.06 3.61 -0.64
C TYR A 43 -6.39 2.73 0.56
N TYR A 44 -7.63 2.25 0.62
CA TYR A 44 -8.05 1.23 1.57
C TYR A 44 -9.00 0.21 0.95
N ASN A 45 -8.90 -1.02 1.44
CA ASN A 45 -9.81 -2.11 1.17
C ASN A 45 -10.39 -2.61 2.50
N VAL A 46 -11.67 -2.96 2.51
CA VAL A 46 -12.35 -3.57 3.65
C VAL A 46 -12.87 -4.93 3.23
N GLU A 47 -12.57 -5.94 4.04
CA GLU A 47 -13.05 -7.31 3.88
C GLU A 47 -13.82 -7.73 5.14
N SER A 48 -14.87 -8.53 4.99
CA SER A 48 -15.62 -9.17 6.07
C SER A 48 -15.77 -10.65 5.75
N HIS A 49 -15.34 -11.51 6.67
CA HIS A 49 -15.33 -12.98 6.51
C HIS A 49 -14.64 -13.44 5.21
N GLY A 50 -13.60 -12.71 4.77
CA GLY A 50 -12.90 -12.96 3.51
C GLY A 50 -13.57 -12.35 2.27
N GLU A 51 -14.80 -11.85 2.39
CA GLU A 51 -15.51 -11.21 1.29
C GLU A 51 -15.22 -9.71 1.22
N PRO A 52 -14.89 -9.15 0.05
CA PRO A 52 -14.57 -7.75 -0.10
C PRO A 52 -15.83 -6.88 -0.03
N LEU A 53 -15.86 -5.95 0.93
CA LEU A 53 -16.91 -4.95 1.09
C LEU A 53 -16.57 -3.64 0.39
N VAL A 54 -15.30 -3.22 0.45
CA VAL A 54 -14.80 -2.01 -0.21
C VAL A 54 -13.52 -2.35 -0.95
N ARG A 55 -13.45 -1.97 -2.23
CA ARG A 55 -12.26 -2.12 -3.08
C ARG A 55 -11.78 -0.76 -3.54
N GLN A 56 -10.50 -0.48 -3.35
CA GLN A 56 -9.81 0.74 -3.81
C GLN A 56 -10.47 2.04 -3.33
N GLY A 57 -11.04 2.04 -2.11
CA GLY A 57 -11.52 3.27 -1.49
C GLY A 57 -10.36 4.24 -1.28
N HIS A 58 -10.62 5.55 -1.32
CA HIS A 58 -9.59 6.56 -1.22
C HIS A 58 -9.83 7.52 -0.05
N LEU A 59 -8.76 7.86 0.68
CA LEU A 59 -8.76 8.88 1.74
C LEU A 59 -7.97 10.10 1.28
N GLY A 60 -8.64 11.25 1.23
CA GLY A 60 -8.00 12.53 0.96
C GLY A 60 -8.95 13.68 1.20
N MET A 61 -8.39 14.88 1.34
CA MET A 61 -9.16 16.10 1.55
C MET A 61 -8.49 17.25 0.81
N VAL A 62 -9.27 17.98 0.01
CA VAL A 62 -8.82 19.19 -0.68
C VAL A 62 -9.04 20.38 0.24
N LEU A 63 -7.98 21.17 0.45
CA LEU A 63 -7.97 22.42 1.18
C LEU A 63 -7.54 23.54 0.23
N ASP A 64 -7.78 24.79 0.62
CA ASP A 64 -7.37 25.97 -0.18
C ASP A 64 -5.87 26.00 -0.49
N LYS A 65 -5.06 25.45 0.43
CA LYS A 65 -3.59 25.46 0.34
C LYS A 65 -2.99 24.13 -0.14
N GLY A 66 -3.81 23.17 -0.56
CA GLY A 66 -3.34 21.90 -1.12
C GLY A 66 -4.17 20.68 -0.70
N THR A 67 -3.69 19.50 -1.08
CA THR A 67 -4.43 18.24 -0.90
C THR A 67 -3.78 17.36 0.16
N LEU A 68 -4.50 17.06 1.24
CA LEU A 68 -4.11 16.03 2.19
C LEU A 68 -4.33 14.64 1.59
N GLY A 69 -3.34 13.76 1.74
CA GLY A 69 -3.39 12.40 1.20
C GLY A 69 -2.79 12.24 -0.21
N ALA A 70 -2.30 13.32 -0.83
CA ALA A 70 -1.54 13.25 -2.09
C ALA A 70 -0.06 12.89 -1.83
N ASN A 71 0.48 11.94 -2.59
CA ASN A 71 1.85 11.41 -2.46
C ASN A 71 2.27 11.13 -1.00
N PRO A 72 1.47 10.38 -0.23
CA PRO A 72 1.66 10.22 1.20
C PRO A 72 2.94 9.44 1.52
N VAL A 73 3.63 9.84 2.61
CA VAL A 73 4.79 9.12 3.14
C VAL A 73 4.50 8.67 4.57
N LEU A 74 4.47 7.36 4.81
CA LEU A 74 4.28 6.80 6.15
C LEU A 74 5.48 7.12 7.04
N LYS A 75 5.24 7.90 8.10
CA LYS A 75 6.26 8.25 9.11
C LYS A 75 6.37 7.22 10.22
N SER A 76 5.23 6.76 10.74
CA SER A 76 5.18 5.74 11.79
C SER A 76 3.88 4.93 11.68
N LYS A 77 3.89 3.74 12.27
CA LYS A 77 2.73 2.85 12.40
C LYS A 77 2.70 2.37 13.84
N LYS A 78 1.56 2.54 14.51
CA LYS A 78 1.26 1.88 15.78
C LYS A 78 -0.03 1.10 15.60
N VAL A 79 0.03 -0.20 15.79
CA VAL A 79 -1.15 -1.08 15.79
C VAL A 79 -1.28 -1.62 17.20
N LYS A 80 -2.44 -1.39 17.81
CA LYS A 80 -2.81 -2.03 19.07
C LYS A 80 -3.65 -3.25 18.71
N THR A 81 -3.11 -4.41 19.06
CA THR A 81 -3.80 -5.69 18.96
C THR A 81 -4.73 -5.87 20.14
#